data_AF-A0A961EKX7-F1
#
_entry.id   AF-A0A961EKX7-F1
#
_cell.length_a   1.000
_cell.length_b   1.000
_cell.length_c   1.000
_cell.angle_alpha   90.00
_cell.angle_beta   90.00
_cell.angle_gamma   90.00
#
_symmetry.space_group_name_H-M   'P 1'
#
loop_
_entity.id
_entity.type
_entity.pdbx_description
1 polymer ?
#
loop_
_entity_poly.entity_id
_entity_poly.type
_entity_poly.pdbx_seq_one_letter_code
_entity_poly.pdbx_strand_id
1 'polypeptide(L)'
;MTTAIAFCESDIDPFDEEFLADPLPRLAQLRDLGPVVYLSRYDAHAVARYADVHRALTDWQSLQSGAGVGLSNFNHEEPWRPPSLLLEADPPRHDAPRHVLQQILSPDACGPSQTGGARMPSRSSTTSWAAEMNSTP
;
A
#
# COMPACT_ATOMS: atom_id res chain seq x y z
N MET A 1 -0.74 -36.43 9.41
CA MET A 1 0.49 -35.79 9.91
C MET A 1 0.62 -34.46 9.19
N THR A 2 0.36 -33.35 9.89
CA THR A 2 0.51 -32.00 9.35
C THR A 2 1.99 -31.65 9.42
N THR A 3 2.66 -31.51 8.28
CA THR A 3 4.01 -30.98 8.22
C THR A 3 3.96 -29.54 8.71
N ALA A 4 4.57 -29.26 9.86
CA ALA A 4 4.82 -27.90 10.29
C ALA A 4 5.86 -27.31 9.34
N ILE A 5 5.44 -26.38 8.47
CA ILE A 5 6.36 -25.56 7.70
C ILE A 5 7.03 -24.63 8.71
N ALA A 6 8.35 -24.76 8.88
CA ALA A 6 9.12 -23.86 9.72
C ALA A 6 9.22 -22.51 8.99
N PHE A 7 8.36 -21.56 9.38
CA PHE A 7 8.44 -20.19 8.91
C PHE A 7 9.52 -19.44 9.70
N CYS A 8 10.18 -18.49 9.05
CA CYS A 8 11.00 -17.51 9.77
C CYS A 8 10.07 -16.55 10.49
N GLU A 9 10.18 -16.48 11.81
CA GLU A 9 9.37 -15.60 12.66
C GLU A 9 10.12 -14.29 12.93
N SER A 10 9.38 -13.19 13.07
CA SER A 10 9.93 -11.87 13.39
C SER A 10 8.99 -11.07 14.28
N ASP A 11 9.56 -10.39 15.27
CA ASP A 11 8.85 -9.46 16.15
C ASP A 11 8.87 -8.01 15.63
N ILE A 12 9.34 -7.80 14.39
CA ILE A 12 9.32 -6.48 13.75
C ILE A 12 7.87 -6.02 13.59
N ASP A 13 7.56 -4.85 14.14
CA ASP A 13 6.29 -4.16 13.97
C ASP A 13 6.43 -3.15 12.82
N PRO A 14 5.78 -3.39 11.65
CA PRO A 14 5.84 -2.49 10.50
C PRO A 14 4.93 -1.25 10.64
N PHE A 15 4.17 -1.14 11.74
CA PHE A 15 3.22 -0.07 12.00
C PHE A 15 3.64 0.84 13.16
N ASP A 16 4.77 0.57 13.82
CA ASP A 16 5.31 1.45 14.87
C ASP A 16 5.95 2.72 14.31
N GLU A 17 5.99 3.77 15.12
CA GLU A 17 6.47 5.10 14.70
C GLU A 17 7.93 5.10 14.26
N GLU A 18 8.80 4.29 14.89
CA GLU A 18 10.22 4.21 14.55
C GLU A 18 10.40 3.54 13.19
N PHE A 19 9.65 2.47 12.92
CA PHE A 19 9.60 1.81 11.62
C PHE A 19 9.10 2.78 10.55
N LEU A 20 8.01 3.51 10.81
CA LEU A 20 7.45 4.45 9.84
C LEU A 20 8.39 5.64 9.58
N ALA A 21 9.21 6.03 10.55
CA ALA A 21 10.20 7.10 10.42
C ALA A 21 11.44 6.66 9.61
N ASP A 22 11.95 5.44 9.82
CA ASP A 22 13.06 4.87 9.06
C ASP A 22 12.85 3.37 8.76
N PRO A 23 12.09 3.04 7.70
CA PRO A 23 11.68 1.66 7.44
C PRO A 23 12.79 0.81 6.79
N LEU A 24 13.75 1.44 6.12
CA LEU A 24 14.69 0.73 5.24
C LEU A 24 15.56 -0.31 5.97
N PRO A 25 16.11 -0.03 7.17
CA PRO A 25 16.92 -1.00 7.92
C PRO A 25 16.11 -2.24 8.32
N ARG A 26 14.89 -2.05 8.86
CA ARG A 26 14.04 -3.17 9.30
C ARG A 26 13.43 -3.93 8.12
N LEU A 27 13.12 -3.26 7.00
CA LEU A 27 12.78 -3.93 5.75
C LEU A 27 13.93 -4.78 5.20
N ALA A 28 15.20 -4.39 5.39
CA ALA A 28 16.35 -5.21 5.02
C ALA A 28 16.41 -6.49 5.85
N GLN A 29 16.24 -6.38 7.16
CA GLN A 29 16.16 -7.54 8.07
C GLN A 29 15.05 -8.51 7.64
N LEU A 30 13.84 -8.01 7.34
CA LEU A 30 12.73 -8.84 6.86
C LEU A 30 13.06 -9.56 5.53
N ARG A 31 13.76 -8.90 4.62
CA ARG A 31 14.22 -9.53 3.36
C ARG A 31 15.26 -10.61 3.61
N ASP A 32 16.13 -10.45 4.59
CA ASP A 32 17.22 -11.40 4.85
C ASP A 32 16.70 -12.67 5.53
N LEU A 33 15.65 -12.57 6.36
CA LEU A 33 15.03 -13.71 7.04
C LEU A 33 14.51 -14.78 6.07
N GLY A 34 13.81 -14.39 5.00
CA GLY A 34 13.26 -15.35 4.06
C GLY A 34 12.29 -14.76 3.03
N PRO A 35 11.75 -15.60 2.13
CA PRO A 35 10.73 -15.18 1.17
C PRO A 35 9.39 -14.85 1.82
N VAL A 36 9.05 -15.56 2.90
CA VAL A 36 7.84 -15.33 3.71
C VAL A 36 8.26 -15.35 5.18
N VAL A 37 7.85 -14.34 5.91
CA VAL A 37 8.12 -14.16 7.34
C VAL A 37 6.81 -14.12 8.10
N TYR A 38 6.71 -14.81 9.23
CA TYR A 38 5.56 -14.74 10.10
C TYR A 38 5.74 -13.62 11.14
N LEU A 39 4.81 -12.66 11.17
CA LEU A 39 4.77 -11.56 12.13
C LEU A 39 3.88 -11.98 13.32
N SER A 40 4.53 -12.50 14.36
CA SER A 40 3.90 -13.07 15.57
C SER A 40 2.87 -12.14 16.20
N ARG A 41 3.21 -10.84 16.26
CA ARG A 41 2.38 -9.78 16.83
C ARG A 41 1.01 -9.60 16.16
N TYR A 42 0.92 -9.94 14.89
CA TYR A 42 -0.28 -9.70 14.07
C TYR A 42 -0.96 -10.97 13.58
N ASP A 43 -0.42 -12.16 13.90
CA ASP A 43 -0.85 -13.43 13.32
C ASP A 43 -0.94 -13.35 11.78
N ALA A 44 0.09 -12.75 11.17
CA ALA A 44 0.09 -12.39 9.77
C ALA A 44 1.39 -12.80 9.07
N HIS A 45 1.30 -13.13 7.79
CA HIS A 45 2.47 -13.39 6.95
C HIS A 45 2.90 -12.10 6.23
N ALA A 46 4.20 -11.85 6.21
CA ALA A 46 4.81 -10.71 5.53
C ALA A 46 5.74 -11.18 4.41
N VAL A 47 5.75 -10.39 3.33
CA VAL A 47 6.59 -10.61 2.16
C VAL A 47 7.30 -9.30 1.84
N ALA A 48 8.63 -9.31 1.85
CA ALA A 48 9.43 -8.08 1.73
C ALA A 48 10.36 -8.05 0.50
N ARG A 49 10.56 -9.18 -0.17
CA ARG A 49 11.40 -9.28 -1.38
C ARG A 49 10.57 -8.97 -2.62
N TYR A 50 11.15 -8.21 -3.56
CA TYR A 50 10.45 -7.80 -4.78
C TYR A 50 9.81 -8.96 -5.54
N ALA A 51 10.55 -10.04 -5.80
CA ALA A 51 10.04 -11.17 -6.57
C ALA A 51 8.83 -11.85 -5.90
N ASP A 52 8.89 -11.98 -4.57
CA ASP A 52 7.82 -12.59 -3.78
C ASP A 52 6.60 -11.67 -3.67
N VAL A 53 6.80 -10.36 -3.47
CA VAL A 53 5.72 -9.35 -3.49
C VAL A 53 5.04 -9.31 -4.85
N HIS A 54 5.82 -9.26 -5.94
CA HIS A 54 5.29 -9.26 -7.29
C HIS A 54 4.44 -10.51 -7.55
N ARG A 55 4.97 -11.70 -7.21
CA ARG A 55 4.22 -12.96 -7.33
C ARG A 55 2.91 -12.88 -6.57
N ALA A 56 2.94 -12.40 -5.32
CA ALA A 56 1.75 -12.28 -4.49
C ALA A 56 0.70 -11.34 -5.10
N LEU A 57 1.11 -10.18 -5.62
CA LEU A 57 0.22 -9.21 -6.25
C LEU A 57 -0.39 -9.71 -7.57
N THR A 58 0.28 -10.62 -8.28
CA THR A 58 -0.21 -11.17 -9.55
C THR A 58 -1.06 -12.43 -9.41
N ASP A 59 -0.96 -13.15 -8.29
CA ASP A 59 -1.70 -14.38 -8.00
C ASP A 59 -2.97 -14.09 -7.19
N TRP A 60 -3.87 -13.31 -7.79
CA TRP A 60 -5.11 -12.88 -7.14
C TRP A 60 -6.06 -14.03 -6.83
N GLN A 61 -5.96 -15.15 -7.56
CA GLN A 61 -6.78 -16.34 -7.34
C GLN A 61 -6.44 -17.00 -6.00
N SER A 62 -5.17 -16.98 -5.62
CA SER A 62 -4.71 -17.51 -4.32
C SER A 62 -4.72 -16.44 -3.23
N LEU A 63 -4.44 -15.18 -3.57
CA LEU A 63 -4.35 -14.04 -2.67
C LEU A 63 -5.38 -12.97 -3.04
N GLN A 64 -6.60 -13.20 -2.57
CA GLN A 64 -7.80 -12.43 -2.84
C GLN A 64 -7.86 -11.14 -2.01
N SER A 65 -8.40 -10.07 -2.60
CA SER A 65 -8.61 -8.77 -1.96
C SER A 65 -10.04 -8.59 -1.43
N GLY A 66 -10.98 -9.45 -1.84
CA GLY A 66 -12.39 -9.42 -1.45
C GLY A 66 -12.64 -9.63 0.05
N ALA A 67 -11.66 -10.21 0.76
CA ALA A 67 -11.69 -10.37 2.21
C ALA A 67 -11.10 -9.18 2.97
N GLY A 68 -10.82 -8.06 2.30
CA GLY A 68 -10.14 -6.90 2.85
C GLY A 68 -8.65 -6.89 2.50
N VAL A 69 -8.08 -5.69 2.43
CA VAL A 69 -6.64 -5.46 2.14
C VAL A 69 -5.87 -4.88 3.35
N GLY A 70 -6.52 -4.88 4.52
CA GLY A 70 -5.93 -4.54 5.81
C GLY A 70 -5.65 -5.79 6.65
N LEU A 71 -5.45 -5.59 7.95
CA LEU A 71 -5.28 -6.71 8.90
C LEU A 71 -6.59 -7.45 9.19
N SER A 72 -7.73 -6.75 9.22
CA SER A 72 -9.03 -7.37 9.46
C SER A 72 -9.46 -8.22 8.27
N ASN A 73 -9.99 -9.41 8.57
CA ASN A 73 -10.51 -10.33 7.56
C ASN A 73 -12.04 -10.26 7.51
N PHE A 74 -12.59 -9.73 6.41
CA PHE A 74 -14.04 -9.50 6.24
C PHE A 74 -14.88 -10.77 6.17
N ASN A 75 -14.27 -11.95 6.04
CA ASN A 75 -14.97 -13.22 6.20
C ASN A 75 -15.30 -13.53 7.67
N HIS A 76 -14.66 -12.84 8.61
CA HIS A 76 -14.73 -13.10 10.05
C HIS A 76 -15.05 -11.86 10.89
N GLU A 77 -14.78 -10.67 10.36
CA GLU A 77 -14.94 -9.38 11.03
C GLU A 77 -15.82 -8.44 10.20
N GLU A 78 -16.63 -7.62 10.88
CA GLU A 78 -17.44 -6.59 10.21
C GLU A 78 -16.53 -5.45 9.71
N PRO A 79 -16.60 -5.08 8.42
CA PRO A 79 -15.88 -3.93 7.89
C PRO A 79 -16.31 -2.62 8.58
N TRP A 80 -15.35 -1.75 8.92
CA TRP A 80 -15.66 -0.45 9.56
C TRP A 80 -16.44 0.52 8.65
N ARG A 81 -16.44 0.27 7.34
CA ARG A 81 -17.19 0.98 6.31
C ARG A 81 -17.68 0.00 5.24
N PRO A 82 -18.66 0.37 4.41
CA PRO A 82 -19.00 -0.43 3.23
C PRO A 82 -17.75 -0.74 2.38
N PRO A 83 -17.51 -2.01 2.01
CA PRO A 83 -16.35 -2.39 1.21
C PRO A 83 -16.29 -1.66 -0.14
N SER A 84 -15.07 -1.32 -0.55
CA SER A 84 -14.78 -0.72 -1.85
C SER A 84 -15.14 -1.68 -2.98
N LEU A 85 -15.90 -1.18 -3.95
CA LEU A 85 -16.21 -1.91 -5.19
C LEU A 85 -14.97 -2.20 -6.06
N LEU A 86 -13.83 -1.55 -5.76
CA LEU A 86 -12.58 -1.72 -6.50
C LEU A 86 -11.49 -2.36 -5.65
N LEU A 87 -11.10 -1.74 -4.53
CA LEU A 87 -9.92 -2.17 -3.79
C LEU A 87 -10.16 -3.47 -3.00
N GLU A 88 -11.40 -3.71 -2.58
CA GLU A 88 -11.78 -4.82 -1.68
C GLU A 88 -12.72 -5.79 -2.42
N ALA A 89 -12.42 -6.05 -3.69
CA ALA A 89 -13.18 -6.94 -4.57
C ALA A 89 -12.25 -7.69 -5.52
N ASP A 90 -12.58 -8.94 -5.83
CA ASP A 90 -11.90 -9.77 -6.82
C ASP A 90 -12.74 -9.93 -8.11
N PRO A 91 -12.13 -10.31 -9.24
CA PRO A 91 -12.87 -10.70 -10.44
C PRO A 91 -13.91 -11.82 -10.15
N PRO A 92 -15.10 -11.77 -10.78
CA PRO A 92 -15.52 -10.81 -11.79
C PRO A 92 -16.11 -9.50 -11.22
N ARG A 93 -16.28 -9.39 -9.90
CA ARG A 93 -16.93 -8.21 -9.28
C ARG A 93 -16.07 -6.94 -9.41
N HIS A 94 -14.75 -7.11 -9.42
CA HIS A 94 -13.79 -6.04 -9.66
C HIS A 94 -13.83 -5.47 -11.09
N ASP A 95 -14.18 -6.29 -12.09
CA ASP A 95 -13.92 -5.98 -13.50
C ASP A 95 -14.71 -4.77 -14.01
N ALA A 96 -16.02 -4.73 -13.72
CA ALA A 96 -16.89 -3.64 -14.18
C ALA A 96 -16.54 -2.29 -13.53
N PRO A 97 -16.40 -2.17 -12.20
CA PRO A 97 -15.93 -0.94 -11.55
C PRO A 97 -14.55 -0.50 -12.05
N ARG A 98 -13.63 -1.46 -12.24
CA ARG A 98 -12.28 -1.18 -12.75
C ARG A 98 -12.33 -0.61 -14.16
N HIS A 99 -13.14 -1.19 -15.05
CA HIS A 99 -13.27 -0.72 -16.43
C HIS A 99 -13.75 0.73 -16.49
N VAL A 100 -14.77 1.10 -15.71
CA VAL A 100 -15.28 2.47 -15.64
C VAL A 100 -14.20 3.44 -15.14
N LEU A 101 -13.51 3.09 -14.05
CA LEU A 101 -12.45 3.94 -13.50
C LEU A 101 -11.25 4.11 -14.43
N GLN A 102 -10.90 3.09 -15.21
CA GLN A 102 -9.83 3.20 -16.22
C GLN A 102 -10.15 4.23 -17.30
N GLN A 103 -11.41 4.36 -17.71
CA GLN A 103 -11.82 5.36 -18.70
C GLN A 103 -11.73 6.79 -18.13
N ILE A 104 -12.17 6.96 -16.88
CA ILE A 104 -12.15 8.26 -16.18
C ILE A 104 -10.71 8.72 -15.92
N LEU A 105 -9.82 7.79 -15.57
CA LEU A 105 -8.41 8.06 -15.27
C LEU A 105 -7.49 7.81 -16.47
N SER A 106 -8.04 7.76 -17.68
CA SER A 106 -7.26 7.54 -18.89
C SER A 106 -6.34 8.76 -19.17
N PRO A 107 -5.21 8.57 -19.85
CA PRO A 107 -4.31 9.67 -20.22
C PRO A 107 -5.02 10.81 -20.96
N ASP A 108 -5.99 10.47 -21.83
CA ASP A 108 -6.78 11.45 -22.57
C ASP A 108 -7.70 12.27 -21.65
N ALA A 109 -8.30 11.63 -20.64
CA ALA A 109 -9.14 12.29 -19.64
C ALA A 109 -8.32 13.10 -18.62
N CYS A 110 -7.11 12.64 -18.30
CA CYS A 110 -6.19 13.28 -17.35
C CYS A 110 -5.17 14.21 -18.03
N GLY A 111 -5.37 14.53 -19.32
CA GLY A 111 -4.63 15.57 -20.02
C GLY A 111 -4.68 16.90 -19.25
N PRO A 112 -3.76 17.84 -19.51
CA PRO A 112 -3.64 19.06 -18.71
C PRO A 112 -5.00 19.73 -18.59
N SER A 113 -5.52 19.80 -17.36
CA SER A 113 -6.80 20.44 -17.06
C SER A 113 -6.72 21.89 -17.52
N GLN A 114 -7.35 22.23 -18.65
CA GLN A 114 -7.47 23.62 -19.10
C GLN A 114 -8.37 24.45 -18.17
N THR A 115 -8.97 23.83 -17.17
CA THR A 115 -9.83 24.44 -16.17
C THR A 115 -9.02 24.86 -14.94
N GLY A 116 -8.58 26.12 -14.94
CA GLY A 116 -7.97 26.80 -13.78
C GLY A 116 -6.46 26.67 -13.73
N GLY A 117 -5.76 27.68 -14.25
CA GLY A 117 -4.30 27.70 -14.34
C GLY A 117 -3.61 27.43 -13.01
N ALA A 118 -2.99 26.24 -12.91
CA ALA A 118 -1.80 26.05 -12.12
C ALA A 118 -0.70 26.92 -12.76
N ARG A 119 -0.66 28.19 -12.38
CA ARG A 119 0.55 28.98 -12.50
C ARG A 119 1.59 28.20 -11.70
N MET A 120 2.51 27.53 -12.39
CA MET A 120 3.77 27.10 -11.79
C MET A 120 4.26 28.27 -10.93
N PRO A 121 4.47 28.09 -9.61
CA PRO A 121 4.95 29.18 -8.79
C PRO A 121 6.22 29.72 -9.44
N SER A 122 6.17 30.97 -9.91
CA SER A 122 7.33 31.62 -10.50
C SER A 122 8.44 31.65 -9.43
N ARG A 123 9.72 31.69 -9.83
CA ARG A 123 10.89 31.73 -8.92
C ARG A 123 10.75 32.71 -7.73
N SER A 124 9.91 33.75 -7.85
CA SER A 124 9.55 34.65 -6.76
C SER A 124 8.88 33.99 -5.55
N SER A 125 8.11 32.91 -5.75
CA SER A 125 7.40 32.19 -4.69
C SER A 125 8.34 31.37 -3.80
N THR A 126 9.46 30.89 -4.35
CA THR A 126 10.50 30.17 -3.59
C THR A 126 11.26 31.12 -2.66
N THR A 127 11.51 32.36 -3.10
CA THR A 127 12.20 33.37 -2.29
C THR A 127 11.34 33.85 -1.10
N SER A 128 10.02 33.93 -1.28
CA SER A 128 9.09 34.30 -0.20
C SER A 128 9.13 33.30 0.96
N TRP A 129 9.08 32.00 0.66
CA TRP A 129 9.17 30.95 1.67
C TRP A 129 10.53 30.92 2.38
N ALA A 130 11.63 31.14 1.63
CA ALA A 130 12.97 31.20 2.21
C ALA A 130 13.20 32.43 3.10
N ALA A 131 12.56 33.56 2.81
CA ALA A 131 12.64 34.77 3.63
C ALA A 131 11.85 34.65 4.94
N GLU A 132 10.70 33.95 4.91
CA GLU A 132 9.82 33.76 6.07
C GLU A 132 10.38 32.73 7.06
N MET A 133 11.02 31.66 6.57
CA MET A 133 11.73 30.69 7.43
C MET A 133 12.96 31.26 8.13
N ASN A 134 13.53 32.36 7.62
CA ASN A 134 14.72 33.00 8.17
C ASN A 134 14.39 34.23 9.04
N SER A 135 13.10 34.49 9.29
CA SER A 135 12.61 35.67 10.03
C SER A 135 11.91 35.34 11.35
N THR A 136 12.07 34.10 11.86
CA THR A 136 11.65 33.77 13.24
C THR A 136 12.87 33.90 14.16
N PRO A 137 12.78 34.63 15.29
CA PRO A 137 13.91 34.80 16.21
C PRO A 137 14.34 33.50 16.90
#